data_AF-A0AAN1CYG2-F1
#
_entry.id   AF-A0AAN1CYG2-F1
#
_cell.length_a   1.000
_cell.length_b   1.000
_cell.length_c   1.000
_cell.angle_alpha   90.00
_cell.angle_beta   90.00
_cell.angle_gamma   90.00
#
_symmetry.space_group_name_H-M   'P 1'
#
loop_
_entity.id
_entity.type
_entity.pdbx_description
1 polymer ?
#
loop_
_entity_poly.entity_id
_entity_poly.type
_entity_poly.pdbx_seq_one_letter_code
_entity_poly.pdbx_strand_id
1 'polypeptide(L)'
;MGLKLRKILKVAIALLAIIAAGVYTYMLQPQFASPQVKVDSYQGKYVDGKFHNIEEVPVSTSSDGALVGFYRFLTEPVVDAVPVTNLPSVKSDLLGLNPRDNVMVWMGHSSYFIQLDGIRYLIDPVFSDNASPVPYTNVAFPGSNVYSADDIPEIEYLLITHDHWDHLDYPTINALKAKIDHIVTPIGVGSYFTQWGFSPEQITEGDWYDSLTTKAGRIHILPAQHFSGRLLKRNRTLWGSFAIVSNQHKVYLGGDSGYGDHFKSIANEFGGFDIAVLETGQYNKNWPFIHMTPEEVAQAANDLNAKALLPSHNSKFKLAKHAWYEPLDRIAQASQRQDYRLMTPMIGEIVGLEDNNQTFSQWWKQ
;
A
#
# COMPACT_ATOMS: atom_id res chain seq x y z
N MET A 1 -34.39 -2.44 -43.26
CA MET A 1 -33.05 -1.88 -42.91
C MET A 1 -32.22 -1.75 -44.18
N GLY A 2 -31.86 -0.52 -44.59
CA GLY A 2 -31.15 -0.29 -45.87
C GLY A 2 -29.79 -0.98 -45.95
N LEU A 3 -29.35 -1.33 -47.17
CA LEU A 3 -28.10 -2.06 -47.43
C LEU A 3 -26.86 -1.36 -46.81
N LYS A 4 -26.85 -0.02 -46.78
CA LYS A 4 -25.83 0.81 -46.13
C LYS A 4 -25.80 0.61 -44.61
N LEU A 5 -26.96 0.63 -43.95
CA LEU A 5 -27.06 0.45 -42.49
C LEU A 5 -26.62 -0.97 -42.06
N ARG A 6 -26.92 -2.00 -42.88
CA ARG A 6 -26.39 -3.37 -42.67
C ARG A 6 -24.87 -3.44 -42.78
N LYS A 7 -24.25 -2.73 -43.72
CA LYS A 7 -22.78 -2.67 -43.85
C LYS A 7 -22.14 -1.94 -42.66
N ILE A 8 -22.69 -0.79 -42.26
CA ILE A 8 -22.22 -0.04 -41.08
C ILE A 8 -22.30 -0.90 -39.82
N LEU A 9 -23.43 -1.58 -39.59
CA LEU A 9 -23.59 -2.44 -38.43
C LEU A 9 -22.59 -3.62 -38.43
N LYS A 10 -22.35 -4.24 -39.58
CA LYS A 10 -21.34 -5.31 -39.70
C LYS A 10 -19.93 -4.82 -39.37
N VAL A 11 -19.55 -3.63 -39.85
CA VAL A 11 -18.25 -3.02 -39.54
C VAL A 11 -18.17 -2.70 -38.04
N ALA A 12 -19.21 -2.10 -37.45
CA ALA A 12 -19.24 -1.80 -36.03
C ALA A 12 -19.12 -3.07 -35.15
N ILE A 13 -19.83 -4.15 -35.50
CA ILE A 13 -19.73 -5.44 -34.81
C ILE A 13 -18.32 -6.02 -34.96
N ALA A 14 -17.74 -5.97 -36.16
CA ALA A 14 -16.37 -6.45 -36.38
C ALA A 14 -15.35 -5.65 -35.55
N LEU A 15 -15.48 -4.33 -35.47
CA LEU A 15 -14.63 -3.48 -34.64
C LEU A 15 -14.79 -3.78 -33.15
N LEU A 16 -16.02 -3.95 -32.66
CA LEU A 16 -16.27 -4.35 -31.27
C LEU A 16 -15.67 -5.72 -30.95
N ALA A 17 -15.75 -6.67 -31.88
CA ALA A 17 -15.13 -7.99 -31.71
C ALA A 17 -13.60 -7.89 -31.63
N ILE A 18 -12.97 -7.05 -32.46
CA ILE A 18 -11.51 -6.81 -32.42
C ILE A 18 -11.11 -6.16 -31.08
N ILE A 19 -11.86 -5.16 -30.62
CA ILE A 19 -11.60 -4.50 -29.32
C ILE A 19 -11.75 -5.51 -28.18
N ALA A 20 -12.84 -6.29 -28.18
CA ALA A 20 -13.08 -7.30 -27.16
C ALA A 20 -11.99 -8.38 -27.14
N ALA A 21 -11.52 -8.83 -28.32
CA ALA A 21 -10.40 -9.76 -28.43
C ALA A 21 -9.11 -9.13 -27.89
N GLY A 22 -8.83 -7.86 -28.23
CA GLY A 22 -7.66 -7.14 -27.72
C GLY A 22 -7.67 -6.99 -26.19
N VAL A 23 -8.82 -6.60 -25.61
CA VAL A 23 -9.00 -6.53 -24.15
C VAL A 23 -8.84 -7.91 -23.51
N TYR A 24 -9.45 -8.95 -24.09
CA TYR A 24 -9.31 -10.31 -23.59
C TYR A 24 -7.84 -10.75 -23.57
N THR A 25 -7.10 -10.57 -24.68
CA THR A 25 -5.67 -10.90 -24.74
C THR A 25 -4.85 -10.07 -23.76
N TYR A 26 -5.15 -8.78 -23.58
CA TYR A 26 -4.50 -7.95 -22.57
C TYR A 26 -4.72 -8.48 -21.14
N MET A 27 -5.95 -8.91 -20.84
CA MET A 27 -6.31 -9.51 -19.55
C MET A 27 -5.69 -10.91 -19.30
N LEU A 28 -5.03 -11.52 -20.29
CA LEU A 28 -4.28 -12.77 -20.10
C LEU A 28 -2.88 -12.56 -19.49
N GLN A 29 -2.44 -11.31 -19.32
CA GLN A 29 -1.16 -11.01 -18.70
C GLN A 29 -1.13 -11.44 -17.22
N PRO A 30 0.02 -11.88 -16.67
CA PRO A 30 0.10 -12.43 -15.31
C PRO A 30 -0.37 -11.48 -14.20
N GLN A 31 -0.26 -10.15 -14.40
CA GLN A 31 -0.75 -9.13 -13.46
C GLN A 31 -2.26 -9.19 -13.21
N PHE A 32 -3.03 -9.81 -14.10
CA PHE A 32 -4.47 -10.02 -14.00
C PHE A 32 -4.85 -11.38 -13.40
N ALA A 33 -3.89 -12.09 -12.81
CA ALA A 33 -4.16 -13.30 -12.04
C ALA A 33 -5.33 -13.09 -11.07
N SER A 34 -6.08 -14.17 -10.82
CA SER A 34 -7.17 -14.15 -9.85
C SER A 34 -6.73 -14.91 -8.61
N PRO A 35 -7.10 -14.45 -7.40
CA PRO A 35 -6.66 -15.10 -6.18
C PRO A 35 -7.30 -16.48 -6.07
N GLN A 36 -6.50 -17.45 -5.64
CA GLN A 36 -6.90 -18.83 -5.37
C GLN A 36 -6.79 -19.06 -3.86
N VAL A 37 -7.91 -18.90 -3.16
CA VAL A 37 -7.93 -18.88 -1.70
C VAL A 37 -8.59 -20.14 -1.15
N LYS A 38 -7.89 -20.78 -0.22
CA LYS A 38 -8.44 -21.84 0.63
C LYS A 38 -8.40 -21.32 2.06
N VAL A 39 -9.55 -21.32 2.72
CA VAL A 39 -9.72 -20.81 4.07
C VAL A 39 -9.96 -22.00 4.99
N ASP A 40 -8.88 -22.67 5.36
CA ASP A 40 -8.94 -23.85 6.22
C ASP A 40 -8.90 -23.47 7.71
N SER A 41 -8.24 -22.35 8.04
CA SER A 41 -8.09 -21.81 9.39
C SER A 41 -8.04 -20.28 9.37
N TYR A 42 -9.21 -19.64 9.37
CA TYR A 42 -9.37 -18.19 9.58
C TYR A 42 -10.35 -17.96 10.72
N GLN A 43 -9.96 -17.15 11.69
CA GLN A 43 -10.75 -16.89 12.90
C GLN A 43 -11.74 -15.75 12.73
N GLY A 44 -11.53 -14.89 11.72
CA GLY A 44 -12.43 -13.78 11.41
C GLY A 44 -13.66 -14.20 10.60
N LYS A 45 -14.41 -13.20 10.13
CA LYS A 45 -15.63 -13.40 9.34
C LYS A 45 -15.31 -13.60 7.85
N TYR A 46 -15.55 -14.81 7.35
CA TYR A 46 -15.45 -15.17 5.92
C TYR A 46 -16.78 -15.77 5.43
N VAL A 47 -17.49 -15.04 4.57
CA VAL A 47 -18.86 -15.40 4.12
C VAL A 47 -18.95 -15.23 2.61
N ASP A 48 -19.56 -16.19 1.91
CA ASP A 48 -19.77 -16.17 0.45
C ASP A 48 -18.49 -15.90 -0.37
N GLY A 49 -17.37 -16.44 0.10
CA GLY A 49 -16.07 -16.27 -0.56
C GLY A 49 -15.44 -14.88 -0.35
N LYS A 50 -15.86 -14.16 0.69
CA LYS A 50 -15.38 -12.80 1.01
C LYS A 50 -14.92 -12.68 2.45
N PHE A 51 -13.80 -11.98 2.64
CA PHE A 51 -13.33 -11.51 3.94
C PHE A 51 -14.07 -10.24 4.37
N HIS A 52 -14.15 -10.02 5.68
CA HIS A 52 -14.82 -8.88 6.31
C HIS A 52 -13.92 -8.28 7.39
N ASN A 53 -14.08 -6.98 7.63
CA ASN A 53 -13.45 -6.28 8.75
C ASN A 53 -13.92 -6.86 10.09
N ILE A 54 -13.12 -6.67 11.15
CA ILE A 54 -13.50 -7.00 12.53
C ILE A 54 -14.81 -6.28 12.89
N GLU A 55 -14.84 -4.97 12.63
CA GLU A 55 -16.04 -4.16 12.73
C GLU A 55 -16.65 -3.95 11.34
N GLU A 56 -17.95 -4.21 11.20
CA GLU A 56 -18.62 -4.00 9.92
C GLU A 56 -18.78 -2.50 9.63
N VAL A 57 -17.99 -2.01 8.68
CA VAL A 57 -18.03 -0.64 8.19
C VAL A 57 -18.37 -0.58 6.69
N PRO A 58 -19.15 0.41 6.24
CA PRO A 58 -19.42 0.57 4.82
C PRO A 58 -18.18 1.12 4.10
N VAL A 59 -17.78 0.46 3.01
CA VAL A 59 -16.67 0.93 2.15
C VAL A 59 -16.98 2.28 1.50
N SER A 60 -18.26 2.55 1.21
CA SER A 60 -18.71 3.82 0.63
C SER A 60 -19.92 4.36 1.38
N THR A 61 -19.90 5.65 1.67
CA THR A 61 -21.02 6.44 2.22
C THR A 61 -21.71 7.28 1.15
N SER A 62 -21.22 7.25 -0.09
CA SER A 62 -21.83 7.98 -1.20
C SER A 62 -23.22 7.43 -1.53
N SER A 63 -24.19 8.34 -1.71
CA SER A 63 -25.53 8.03 -2.21
C SER A 63 -25.60 7.94 -3.73
N ASP A 64 -24.51 8.25 -4.44
CA ASP A 64 -24.46 8.17 -5.91
C ASP A 64 -24.47 6.71 -6.37
N GLY A 65 -25.17 6.44 -7.48
CA GLY A 65 -25.03 5.17 -8.18
C GLY A 65 -23.60 5.00 -8.73
N ALA A 66 -23.10 3.76 -8.83
CA ALA A 66 -21.71 3.47 -9.20
C ALA A 66 -21.21 4.19 -10.47
N LEU A 67 -22.05 4.29 -11.52
CA LEU A 67 -21.71 4.99 -12.75
C LEU A 67 -21.56 6.51 -12.55
N VAL A 68 -22.45 7.12 -11.75
CA VAL A 68 -22.40 8.56 -11.45
C VAL A 68 -21.20 8.87 -10.57
N GLY A 69 -20.96 8.05 -9.54
CA GLY A 69 -19.78 8.19 -8.68
C GLY A 69 -18.47 8.08 -9.46
N PHE A 70 -18.38 7.11 -10.38
CA PHE A 70 -17.22 6.96 -11.27
C PHE A 70 -17.04 8.16 -12.21
N TYR A 71 -18.12 8.64 -12.84
CA TYR A 71 -18.06 9.82 -13.70
C TYR A 71 -17.60 11.06 -12.93
N ARG A 72 -18.13 11.30 -11.73
CA ARG A 72 -17.69 12.40 -10.86
C ARG A 72 -16.25 12.24 -10.42
N PHE A 73 -15.79 11.01 -10.12
CA PHE A 73 -14.40 10.76 -9.77
C PHE A 73 -13.44 11.17 -10.89
N LEU A 74 -13.81 10.89 -12.15
CA LEU A 74 -13.01 11.25 -13.31
C LEU A 74 -13.09 12.73 -13.72
N THR A 75 -14.23 13.37 -13.50
CA THR A 75 -14.52 14.69 -14.09
C THR A 75 -14.52 15.85 -13.10
N GLU A 76 -14.73 15.62 -11.80
CA GLU A 76 -14.71 16.70 -10.83
C GLU A 76 -13.27 17.22 -10.66
N PRO A 77 -13.04 18.53 -10.90
CA PRO A 77 -11.72 19.10 -10.75
C PRO A 77 -11.33 19.10 -9.27
N VAL A 78 -10.07 18.77 -9.02
CA VAL A 78 -9.45 18.85 -7.71
C VAL A 78 -8.25 19.78 -7.89
N VAL A 79 -8.29 20.90 -7.18
CA VAL A 79 -7.21 21.90 -7.21
C VAL A 79 -5.94 21.24 -6.69
N ASP A 80 -4.84 21.44 -7.41
CA ASP A 80 -3.51 20.93 -7.06
C ASP A 80 -3.48 19.42 -6.73
N ALA A 81 -4.27 18.61 -7.44
CA ALA A 81 -4.33 17.16 -7.22
C ALA A 81 -3.07 16.41 -7.70
N VAL A 82 -2.27 17.06 -8.54
CA VAL A 82 -1.00 16.55 -9.07
C VAL A 82 0.00 17.72 -8.99
N PRO A 83 1.24 17.49 -8.53
CA PRO A 83 2.24 18.55 -8.49
C PRO A 83 2.60 19.01 -9.91
N VAL A 84 2.77 20.33 -10.07
CA VAL A 84 3.16 20.97 -11.34
C VAL A 84 4.66 20.84 -11.62
N THR A 85 5.45 20.58 -10.59
CA THR A 85 6.91 20.41 -10.62
C THR A 85 7.29 19.03 -10.08
N ASN A 86 8.52 18.60 -10.33
CA ASN A 86 9.02 17.37 -9.73
C ASN A 86 9.01 17.49 -8.21
N LEU A 87 8.46 16.49 -7.53
CA LEU A 87 8.62 16.38 -6.08
C LEU A 87 10.10 16.23 -5.74
N PRO A 88 10.58 16.90 -4.68
CA PRO A 88 11.96 16.71 -4.23
C PRO A 88 12.14 15.29 -3.73
N SER A 89 13.19 14.64 -4.23
CA SER A 89 13.53 13.26 -3.89
C SER A 89 15.05 13.08 -3.91
N VAL A 90 15.50 12.10 -3.14
CA VAL A 90 16.89 11.70 -3.00
C VAL A 90 17.00 10.26 -3.46
N LYS A 91 18.00 9.93 -4.28
CA LYS A 91 18.30 8.54 -4.63
C LYS A 91 19.45 8.03 -3.76
N SER A 92 19.12 7.60 -2.54
CA SER A 92 20.10 7.00 -1.62
C SER A 92 20.56 5.63 -2.13
N ASP A 93 21.86 5.35 -2.02
CA ASP A 93 22.46 4.06 -2.43
C ASP A 93 22.16 2.98 -1.39
N LEU A 94 21.19 2.13 -1.68
CA LEU A 94 20.78 1.02 -0.80
C LEU A 94 21.76 -0.16 -0.85
N LEU A 95 22.48 -0.33 -1.97
CA LEU A 95 23.46 -1.40 -2.15
C LEU A 95 24.72 -1.15 -1.31
N GLY A 96 25.06 0.13 -1.10
CA GLY A 96 26.19 0.59 -0.29
C GLY A 96 25.93 0.71 1.21
N LEU A 97 24.71 0.44 1.70
CA LEU A 97 24.40 0.54 3.13
C LEU A 97 25.25 -0.43 3.96
N ASN A 98 25.78 0.05 5.07
CA ASN A 98 26.44 -0.82 6.04
C ASN A 98 25.39 -1.75 6.66
N PRO A 99 25.54 -3.09 6.60
CA PRO A 99 24.53 -4.03 7.10
C PRO A 99 24.19 -3.93 8.59
N ARG A 100 25.00 -3.19 9.37
CA ARG A 100 24.77 -2.93 10.80
C ARG A 100 23.90 -1.71 11.08
N ASP A 101 23.62 -0.89 10.07
CA ASP A 101 22.85 0.33 10.27
C ASP A 101 21.35 0.00 10.36
N ASN A 102 20.67 0.62 11.32
CA ASN A 102 19.22 0.54 11.48
C ASN A 102 18.57 1.74 10.79
N VAL A 103 18.09 1.53 9.56
CA VAL A 103 17.60 2.60 8.68
C VAL A 103 16.30 2.23 7.98
N MET A 104 15.50 3.26 7.65
CA MET A 104 14.35 3.16 6.76
C MET A 104 14.48 4.16 5.62
N VAL A 105 14.02 3.77 4.44
CA VAL A 105 13.94 4.63 3.26
C VAL A 105 12.53 4.53 2.71
N TRP A 106 11.80 5.65 2.75
CA TRP A 106 10.47 5.76 2.15
C TRP A 106 10.59 6.03 0.66
N MET A 107 9.93 5.23 -0.17
CA MET A 107 10.04 5.25 -1.65
C MET A 107 8.80 5.85 -2.33
N GLY A 108 8.04 6.65 -1.56
CA GLY A 108 6.77 7.22 -1.98
C GLY A 108 5.59 6.26 -1.81
N HIS A 109 4.39 6.81 -1.63
CA HIS A 109 3.17 6.04 -1.34
C HIS A 109 3.37 5.12 -0.12
N SER A 110 3.18 3.82 -0.29
CA SER A 110 3.34 2.79 0.74
C SER A 110 4.56 1.90 0.54
N SER A 111 5.51 2.32 -0.30
CA SER A 111 6.73 1.55 -0.53
C SER A 111 7.82 1.96 0.46
N TYR A 112 8.39 1.01 1.19
CA TYR A 112 9.50 1.26 2.12
C TYR A 112 10.53 0.14 2.06
N PHE A 113 11.79 0.53 2.15
CA PHE A 113 12.89 -0.37 2.50
C PHE A 113 13.28 -0.14 3.95
N ILE A 114 13.44 -1.22 4.71
CA ILE A 114 13.87 -1.18 6.11
C ILE A 114 15.05 -2.12 6.26
N GLN A 115 16.16 -1.63 6.79
CA GLN A 115 17.22 -2.46 7.33
C GLN A 115 17.19 -2.32 8.85
N LEU A 116 16.89 -3.41 9.53
CA LEU A 116 16.68 -3.42 10.98
C LEU A 116 17.27 -4.70 11.58
N ASP A 117 18.15 -4.55 12.56
CA ASP A 117 18.81 -5.62 13.30
C ASP A 117 19.48 -6.66 12.37
N GLY A 118 20.08 -6.16 11.28
CA GLY A 118 20.77 -6.95 10.27
C GLY A 118 19.86 -7.69 9.29
N ILE A 119 18.56 -7.37 9.26
CA ILE A 119 17.57 -7.94 8.34
C ILE A 119 17.02 -6.84 7.42
N ARG A 120 16.87 -7.15 6.14
CA ARG A 120 16.30 -6.25 5.14
C ARG A 120 14.88 -6.67 4.80
N TYR A 121 13.99 -5.70 4.90
CA TYR A 121 12.58 -5.80 4.58
C TYR A 121 12.26 -4.85 3.43
N LEU A 122 11.42 -5.31 2.51
CA LEU A 122 10.77 -4.46 1.52
C LEU A 122 9.26 -4.61 1.69
N ILE A 123 8.55 -3.50 1.67
CA ILE A 123 7.12 -3.45 1.99
C ILE A 123 6.40 -2.76 0.85
N ASP A 124 5.34 -3.40 0.34
CA ASP A 124 4.45 -2.91 -0.72
C ASP A 124 5.19 -2.15 -1.86
N PRO A 125 6.22 -2.75 -2.49
CA PRO A 125 7.04 -2.05 -3.47
C PRO A 125 6.28 -1.83 -4.78
N VAL A 126 6.12 -0.57 -5.16
CA VAL A 126 5.55 -0.16 -6.45
C VAL A 126 6.52 0.79 -7.14
N PHE A 127 7.28 0.27 -8.10
CA PHE A 127 8.22 1.03 -8.94
C PHE A 127 7.70 1.25 -10.36
N SER A 128 6.50 0.75 -10.67
CA SER A 128 5.82 1.06 -11.93
C SER A 128 5.38 2.52 -11.99
N ASP A 129 5.38 3.09 -13.19
CA ASP A 129 4.96 4.47 -13.45
C ASP A 129 3.45 4.69 -13.21
N ASN A 130 2.66 3.63 -13.06
CA ASN A 130 1.25 3.73 -12.74
C ASN A 130 0.77 2.64 -11.78
N ALA A 131 -0.09 3.00 -10.82
CA ALA A 131 -0.78 2.06 -9.96
C ALA A 131 -2.20 1.76 -10.49
N SER A 132 -2.26 1.09 -11.64
CA SER A 132 -3.51 0.79 -12.33
C SER A 132 -3.36 -0.36 -13.33
N PRO A 133 -4.43 -1.14 -13.57
CA PRO A 133 -4.47 -2.13 -14.66
C PRO A 133 -4.46 -1.50 -16.06
N VAL A 134 -4.77 -0.21 -16.20
CA VAL A 134 -4.84 0.50 -17.48
C VAL A 134 -3.64 1.46 -17.57
N PRO A 135 -2.78 1.32 -18.60
CA PRO A 135 -1.62 2.20 -18.75
C PRO A 135 -2.02 3.67 -18.76
N TYR A 136 -1.16 4.53 -18.22
CA TYR A 136 -1.35 5.99 -18.15
C TYR A 136 -2.51 6.48 -17.26
N THR A 137 -3.05 5.62 -16.40
CA THR A 137 -4.04 6.01 -15.38
C THR A 137 -3.44 5.80 -13.99
N ASN A 138 -3.77 6.63 -13.00
CA ASN A 138 -3.09 6.65 -11.70
C ASN A 138 -1.56 6.72 -11.83
N VAL A 139 -1.08 7.64 -12.67
CA VAL A 139 0.35 7.82 -12.96
C VAL A 139 1.07 8.39 -11.74
N ALA A 140 2.27 7.91 -11.48
CA ALA A 140 3.14 8.41 -10.43
C ALA A 140 3.46 9.89 -10.65
N PHE A 141 3.50 10.68 -9.58
CA PHE A 141 3.84 12.09 -9.64
C PHE A 141 5.29 12.27 -10.14
N PRO A 142 5.57 13.30 -10.94
CA PRO A 142 6.92 13.62 -11.36
C PRO A 142 7.86 13.72 -10.14
N GLY A 143 9.04 13.09 -10.22
CA GLY A 143 10.03 13.07 -9.13
C GLY A 143 9.77 12.05 -8.01
N SER A 144 8.63 11.35 -7.99
CA SER A 144 8.30 10.37 -6.93
C SER A 144 8.79 8.94 -7.18
N ASN A 145 9.15 8.60 -8.42
CA ASN A 145 9.60 7.26 -8.81
C ASN A 145 11.11 7.25 -9.09
N VAL A 146 11.92 7.17 -8.03
CA VAL A 146 13.40 7.27 -8.12
C VAL A 146 14.14 5.94 -7.94
N TYR A 147 13.41 4.88 -7.56
CA TYR A 147 13.95 3.53 -7.36
C TYR A 147 13.39 2.56 -8.40
N SER A 148 14.22 1.59 -8.76
CA SER A 148 13.90 0.44 -9.60
C SER A 148 14.31 -0.84 -8.89
N ALA A 149 13.96 -2.00 -9.45
CA ALA A 149 14.36 -3.28 -8.88
C ALA A 149 15.89 -3.45 -8.79
N ASP A 150 16.66 -2.81 -9.68
CA ASP A 150 18.12 -2.88 -9.69
C ASP A 150 18.74 -2.17 -8.49
N ASP A 151 18.07 -1.16 -7.95
CA ASP A 151 18.54 -0.37 -6.81
C ASP A 151 18.33 -1.07 -5.45
N ILE A 152 17.53 -2.15 -5.42
CA ILE A 152 17.22 -2.87 -4.19
C ILE A 152 18.27 -3.98 -3.96
N PRO A 153 18.87 -4.11 -2.77
CA PRO A 153 19.73 -5.26 -2.44
C PRO A 153 18.92 -6.57 -2.35
N GLU A 154 19.58 -7.69 -2.11
CA GLU A 154 18.87 -8.88 -1.62
C GLU A 154 18.14 -8.55 -0.32
N ILE A 155 16.91 -9.03 -0.20
CA ILE A 155 16.04 -8.84 0.96
C ILE A 155 15.65 -10.19 1.55
N GLU A 156 15.65 -10.28 2.87
CA GLU A 156 15.18 -11.46 3.57
C GLU A 156 13.64 -11.56 3.54
N TYR A 157 12.94 -10.44 3.61
CA TYR A 157 11.47 -10.44 3.69
C TYR A 157 10.82 -9.38 2.80
N LEU A 158 9.95 -9.85 1.90
CA LEU A 158 8.94 -9.02 1.24
C LEU A 158 7.63 -9.10 2.04
N LEU A 159 7.11 -7.96 2.46
CA LEU A 159 5.81 -7.87 3.14
C LEU A 159 4.78 -7.22 2.20
N ILE A 160 3.63 -7.88 2.00
CA ILE A 160 2.52 -7.32 1.24
C ILE A 160 1.28 -7.21 2.10
N THR A 161 0.76 -5.99 2.27
CA THR A 161 -0.38 -5.71 3.15
C THR A 161 -1.69 -6.18 2.55
N HIS A 162 -1.91 -5.97 1.25
CA HIS A 162 -3.10 -6.38 0.52
C HIS A 162 -2.89 -6.32 -1.00
N ASP A 163 -3.92 -6.69 -1.78
CA ASP A 163 -3.77 -6.95 -3.21
C ASP A 163 -4.08 -5.77 -4.14
N HIS A 164 -4.28 -4.54 -3.65
CA HIS A 164 -4.53 -3.38 -4.51
C HIS A 164 -3.31 -3.06 -5.41
N TRP A 165 -3.56 -2.35 -6.52
CA TRP A 165 -2.54 -2.09 -7.56
C TRP A 165 -1.40 -1.18 -7.10
N ASP A 166 -1.65 -0.37 -6.09
CA ASP A 166 -0.71 0.54 -5.43
C ASP A 166 0.05 -0.07 -4.25
N HIS A 167 -0.20 -1.35 -3.94
CA HIS A 167 0.53 -2.12 -2.91
C HIS A 167 1.17 -3.40 -3.47
N LEU A 168 0.55 -4.01 -4.49
CA LEU A 168 1.02 -5.24 -5.12
C LEU A 168 1.23 -5.03 -6.63
N ASP A 169 2.47 -4.71 -7.01
CA ASP A 169 2.84 -4.39 -8.39
C ASP A 169 3.59 -5.53 -9.09
N TYR A 170 2.93 -6.21 -10.03
CA TYR A 170 3.50 -7.37 -10.73
C TYR A 170 4.84 -7.08 -11.42
N PRO A 171 5.00 -6.01 -12.24
CA PRO A 171 6.29 -5.67 -12.84
C PRO A 171 7.42 -5.54 -11.82
N THR A 172 7.19 -4.83 -10.70
CA THR A 172 8.18 -4.67 -9.62
C THR A 172 8.52 -6.01 -8.98
N ILE A 173 7.51 -6.79 -8.57
CA ILE A 173 7.72 -8.10 -7.94
C ILE A 173 8.45 -9.07 -8.87
N ASN A 174 8.08 -9.10 -10.15
CA ASN A 174 8.72 -9.98 -11.12
C ASN A 174 10.18 -9.61 -11.37
N ALA A 175 10.51 -8.31 -11.40
CA ALA A 175 11.88 -7.83 -11.52
C ALA A 175 12.73 -8.09 -10.27
N LEU A 176 12.11 -8.09 -9.07
CA LEU A 176 12.76 -8.39 -7.80
C LEU A 176 12.86 -9.89 -7.48
N LYS A 177 12.28 -10.77 -8.30
CA LYS A 177 12.08 -12.19 -7.97
C LYS A 177 13.35 -12.91 -7.49
N ALA A 178 14.50 -12.62 -8.08
CA ALA A 178 15.77 -13.25 -7.70
C ALA A 178 16.40 -12.68 -6.41
N LYS A 179 15.89 -11.56 -5.90
CA LYS A 179 16.40 -10.83 -4.73
C LYS A 179 15.55 -11.06 -3.47
N ILE A 180 14.42 -11.74 -3.58
CA ILE A 180 13.47 -11.99 -2.49
C ILE A 180 13.72 -13.39 -1.92
N ASP A 181 14.15 -13.48 -0.67
CA ASP A 181 14.30 -14.76 0.03
C ASP A 181 12.93 -15.32 0.45
N HIS A 182 12.17 -14.55 1.22
CA HIS A 182 10.88 -14.95 1.79
C HIS A 182 9.79 -13.88 1.64
N ILE A 183 8.55 -14.32 1.50
CA ILE A 183 7.36 -13.46 1.30
C ILE A 183 6.38 -13.71 2.43
N VAL A 184 5.86 -12.64 3.04
CA VAL A 184 4.85 -12.71 4.09
C VAL A 184 3.63 -11.88 3.70
N THR A 185 2.45 -12.49 3.71
CA THR A 185 1.20 -11.82 3.33
C THR A 185 0.02 -12.29 4.18
N PRO A 186 -1.09 -11.53 4.22
CA PRO A 186 -2.37 -12.05 4.68
C PRO A 186 -2.91 -13.16 3.77
N ILE A 187 -3.84 -13.96 4.29
CA ILE A 187 -4.48 -15.09 3.59
C ILE A 187 -4.99 -14.72 2.19
N GLY A 188 -4.59 -15.50 1.19
CA GLY A 188 -5.04 -15.40 -0.19
C GLY A 188 -4.16 -14.55 -1.09
N VAL A 189 -3.38 -13.61 -0.53
CA VAL A 189 -2.47 -12.74 -1.31
C VAL A 189 -1.27 -13.53 -1.85
N GLY A 190 -0.75 -14.50 -1.09
CA GLY A 190 0.33 -15.40 -1.50
C GLY A 190 -0.01 -16.21 -2.75
N SER A 191 -1.29 -16.44 -3.02
CA SER A 191 -1.73 -17.10 -4.25
C SER A 191 -1.34 -16.37 -5.54
N TYR A 192 -1.16 -15.05 -5.51
CA TYR A 192 -0.63 -14.29 -6.65
C TYR A 192 0.84 -14.66 -6.91
N PHE A 193 1.65 -14.75 -5.85
CA PHE A 193 3.07 -15.09 -5.93
C PHE A 193 3.30 -16.49 -6.48
N THR A 194 2.53 -17.49 -6.04
CA THR A 194 2.57 -18.84 -6.60
C THR A 194 2.25 -18.84 -8.10
N GLN A 195 1.23 -18.07 -8.52
CA GLN A 195 0.87 -17.92 -9.94
C GLN A 195 1.95 -17.16 -10.75
N TRP A 196 2.71 -16.28 -10.11
CA TRP A 196 3.87 -15.60 -10.69
C TRP A 196 5.16 -16.45 -10.59
N GLY A 197 5.04 -17.69 -10.12
CA GLY A 197 6.08 -18.71 -10.14
C GLY A 197 7.09 -18.61 -9.02
N PHE A 198 6.75 -18.01 -7.88
CA PHE A 198 7.52 -18.18 -6.64
C PHE A 198 7.27 -19.59 -6.08
N SER A 199 8.25 -20.13 -5.36
CA SER A 199 8.09 -21.43 -4.70
C SER A 199 7.12 -21.30 -3.53
N PRO A 200 6.16 -22.22 -3.33
CA PRO A 200 5.27 -22.19 -2.17
C PRO A 200 6.01 -22.12 -0.82
N GLU A 201 7.21 -22.70 -0.74
CA GLU A 201 8.04 -22.72 0.47
C GLU A 201 8.62 -21.35 0.82
N GLN A 202 8.72 -20.43 -0.16
CA GLN A 202 9.15 -19.04 0.06
C GLN A 202 7.99 -18.13 0.53
N ILE A 203 6.77 -18.66 0.65
CA ILE A 203 5.58 -17.86 0.90
C ILE A 203 4.98 -18.29 2.24
N THR A 204 4.77 -17.32 3.12
CA THR A 204 3.98 -17.48 4.35
C THR A 204 2.74 -16.61 4.25
N GLU A 205 1.59 -17.27 4.19
CA GLU A 205 0.28 -16.64 4.33
C GLU A 205 -0.24 -16.88 5.75
N GLY A 206 -0.79 -15.85 6.40
CA GLY A 206 -1.35 -15.98 7.75
C GLY A 206 -2.57 -15.11 8.00
N ASP A 207 -3.31 -15.49 9.03
CA ASP A 207 -4.42 -14.73 9.62
C ASP A 207 -3.91 -13.52 10.41
N TRP A 208 -4.80 -12.63 10.81
CA TRP A 208 -4.51 -11.65 11.84
C TRP A 208 -4.09 -12.32 13.13
N TYR A 209 -3.07 -11.74 13.76
CA TYR A 209 -2.35 -12.21 14.94
C TYR A 209 -1.47 -13.46 14.72
N ASP A 210 -1.42 -14.02 13.51
CA ASP A 210 -0.37 -14.96 13.15
C ASP A 210 0.99 -14.26 13.12
N SER A 211 2.06 -15.03 13.32
CA SER A 211 3.40 -14.50 13.25
C SER A 211 4.43 -15.50 12.75
N LEU A 212 5.37 -14.98 11.97
CA LEU A 212 6.54 -15.70 11.48
C LEU A 212 7.74 -15.38 12.37
N THR A 213 8.49 -16.42 12.77
CA THR A 213 9.77 -16.22 13.46
C THR A 213 10.85 -15.93 12.43
N THR A 214 11.64 -14.88 12.67
CA THR A 214 12.79 -14.49 11.83
C THR A 214 14.09 -14.73 12.57
N LYS A 215 15.23 -14.46 11.92
CA LYS A 215 16.56 -14.52 12.56
C LYS A 215 16.75 -13.49 13.69
N ALA A 216 16.01 -12.38 13.65
CA ALA A 216 16.15 -11.25 14.59
C ALA A 216 14.96 -11.06 15.54
N GLY A 217 13.84 -11.77 15.31
CA GLY A 217 12.62 -11.59 16.09
C GLY A 217 11.40 -12.24 15.43
N ARG A 218 10.34 -11.45 15.25
CA ARG A 218 9.08 -11.90 14.64
C ARG A 218 8.52 -10.85 13.69
N ILE A 219 7.81 -11.33 12.67
CA ILE A 219 6.91 -10.54 11.85
C ILE A 219 5.49 -10.99 12.22
N HIS A 220 4.67 -10.07 12.68
CA HIS A 220 3.26 -10.31 13.00
C HIS A 220 2.39 -9.78 11.87
N ILE A 221 1.42 -10.57 11.44
CA ILE A 221 0.33 -10.13 10.57
C ILE A 221 -0.76 -9.61 11.50
N LEU A 222 -1.20 -8.38 11.32
CA LEU A 222 -2.10 -7.68 12.23
C LEU A 222 -3.33 -7.17 11.48
N PRO A 223 -4.45 -6.91 12.18
CA PRO A 223 -5.64 -6.40 11.53
C PRO A 223 -5.45 -4.97 10.98
N ALA A 224 -6.20 -4.67 9.93
CA ALA A 224 -6.44 -3.33 9.40
C ALA A 224 -7.92 -3.22 9.00
N GLN A 225 -8.47 -2.00 9.02
CA GLN A 225 -9.85 -1.75 8.60
C GLN A 225 -9.89 -1.31 7.13
N HIS A 226 -10.01 -2.27 6.21
CA HIS A 226 -9.92 -2.01 4.77
C HIS A 226 -10.70 -3.03 3.94
N PHE A 227 -10.28 -3.25 2.69
CA PHE A 227 -10.84 -4.22 1.76
C PHE A 227 -9.78 -4.68 0.74
N SER A 228 -10.11 -5.64 -0.11
CA SER A 228 -9.21 -6.11 -1.18
C SER A 228 -9.90 -6.13 -2.54
N GLY A 229 -9.13 -6.16 -3.63
CA GLY A 229 -9.61 -6.44 -4.98
C GLY A 229 -8.90 -5.67 -6.10
N ARG A 230 -8.48 -6.41 -7.13
CA ARG A 230 -7.82 -5.85 -8.33
C ARG A 230 -8.76 -5.55 -9.50
N LEU A 231 -9.89 -6.26 -9.58
CA LEU A 231 -10.84 -6.18 -10.69
C LEU A 231 -12.28 -6.03 -10.16
N LEU A 232 -13.25 -6.70 -10.77
CA LEU A 232 -14.68 -6.56 -10.42
C LEU A 232 -15.05 -7.23 -9.10
N LYS A 233 -14.31 -8.25 -8.67
CA LYS A 233 -14.58 -8.97 -7.42
C LYS A 233 -13.69 -8.40 -6.32
N ARG A 234 -14.31 -8.07 -5.18
CA ARG A 234 -13.64 -7.56 -3.98
C ARG A 234 -13.64 -8.59 -2.85
N ASN A 235 -12.76 -8.36 -1.88
CA ASN A 235 -12.64 -9.08 -0.62
C ASN A 235 -12.29 -10.56 -0.79
N ARG A 236 -11.66 -10.94 -1.90
CA ARG A 236 -11.32 -12.35 -2.16
C ARG A 236 -10.08 -12.80 -1.41
N THR A 237 -9.21 -11.87 -1.01
CA THR A 237 -8.07 -12.10 -0.12
C THR A 237 -8.26 -11.27 1.15
N LEU A 238 -7.58 -11.67 2.22
CA LEU A 238 -7.45 -10.86 3.43
C LEU A 238 -6.54 -9.64 3.14
N TRP A 239 -6.63 -8.65 4.02
CA TRP A 239 -5.79 -7.45 4.08
C TRP A 239 -5.27 -7.31 5.51
N GLY A 240 -4.20 -6.57 5.74
CA GLY A 240 -3.71 -6.39 7.10
C GLY A 240 -2.60 -5.35 7.22
N SER A 241 -2.21 -5.14 8.46
CA SER A 241 -1.01 -4.42 8.86
C SER A 241 0.08 -5.42 9.27
N PHE A 242 1.29 -4.94 9.55
CA PHE A 242 2.36 -5.75 10.10
C PHE A 242 3.00 -5.10 11.33
N ALA A 243 3.55 -5.93 12.21
CA ALA A 243 4.55 -5.49 13.18
C ALA A 243 5.84 -6.29 13.02
N ILE A 244 6.96 -5.58 12.89
CA ILE A 244 8.30 -6.16 12.96
C ILE A 244 8.78 -5.95 14.39
N VAL A 245 8.96 -7.04 15.13
CA VAL A 245 9.30 -7.03 16.55
C VAL A 245 10.58 -7.82 16.77
N SER A 246 11.67 -7.13 17.09
CA SER A 246 12.92 -7.73 17.52
C SER A 246 13.12 -7.57 19.03
N ASN A 247 14.27 -8.02 19.53
CA ASN A 247 14.66 -7.77 20.92
C ASN A 247 14.97 -6.30 21.21
N GLN A 248 15.21 -5.48 20.18
CA GLN A 248 15.67 -4.09 20.32
C GLN A 248 14.65 -3.07 19.78
N HIS A 249 13.89 -3.44 18.76
CA HIS A 249 13.07 -2.53 17.97
C HIS A 249 11.68 -3.08 17.69
N LYS A 250 10.69 -2.19 17.67
CA LYS A 250 9.31 -2.46 17.26
C LYS A 250 8.85 -1.45 16.23
N VAL A 251 8.62 -1.91 15.01
CA VAL A 251 8.10 -1.11 13.91
C VAL A 251 6.70 -1.60 13.53
N TYR A 252 5.73 -0.70 13.55
CA TYR A 252 4.37 -0.96 13.06
C TYR A 252 4.22 -0.41 11.64
N LEU A 253 3.62 -1.21 10.76
CA LEU A 253 3.36 -0.91 9.35
C LEU A 253 1.86 -1.01 9.12
N GLY A 254 1.17 0.12 9.04
CA GLY A 254 -0.29 0.16 9.09
C GLY A 254 -1.01 -0.47 7.90
N GLY A 255 -0.35 -0.54 6.73
CA GLY A 255 -1.05 -0.75 5.46
C GLY A 255 -2.20 0.24 5.29
N ASP A 256 -3.09 -0.02 4.33
CA ASP A 256 -4.31 0.78 4.25
C ASP A 256 -5.27 0.44 5.38
N SER A 257 -5.63 1.44 6.17
CA SER A 257 -6.62 1.28 7.23
C SER A 257 -7.46 2.54 7.41
N GLY A 258 -8.74 2.34 7.69
CA GLY A 258 -9.55 3.30 8.41
C GLY A 258 -9.26 3.28 9.90
N TYR A 259 -9.79 4.27 10.62
CA TYR A 259 -9.67 4.34 12.07
C TYR A 259 -10.59 3.32 12.77
N GLY A 260 -10.11 2.72 13.86
CA GLY A 260 -10.89 1.80 14.69
C GLY A 260 -10.13 1.32 15.94
N ASP A 261 -10.82 0.57 16.81
CA ASP A 261 -10.29 0.14 18.12
C ASP A 261 -9.13 -0.88 18.05
N HIS A 262 -8.87 -1.42 16.86
CA HIS A 262 -7.77 -2.33 16.62
C HIS A 262 -6.41 -1.70 16.94
N PHE A 263 -6.21 -0.38 16.72
CA PHE A 263 -4.95 0.30 17.08
C PHE A 263 -4.64 0.22 18.58
N LYS A 264 -5.64 0.48 19.43
CA LYS A 264 -5.49 0.35 20.89
C LYS A 264 -5.27 -1.10 21.31
N SER A 265 -6.01 -2.03 20.68
CA SER A 265 -5.86 -3.46 20.95
C SER A 265 -4.44 -3.95 20.64
N ILE A 266 -3.90 -3.54 19.49
CA ILE A 266 -2.51 -3.82 19.09
C ILE A 266 -1.54 -3.18 20.09
N ALA A 267 -1.71 -1.92 20.48
CA ALA A 267 -0.83 -1.29 21.47
C ALA A 267 -0.83 -2.02 22.81
N ASN A 268 -1.99 -2.49 23.27
CA ASN A 268 -2.13 -3.24 24.52
C ASN A 268 -1.40 -4.60 24.46
N GLU A 269 -1.41 -5.27 23.31
CA GLU A 269 -0.70 -6.53 23.10
C GLU A 269 0.82 -6.34 23.02
N PHE A 270 1.27 -5.32 22.29
CA PHE A 270 2.69 -5.13 21.99
C PHE A 270 3.41 -4.17 22.97
N GLY A 271 2.68 -3.40 23.76
CA GLY A 271 3.22 -2.39 24.68
C GLY A 271 3.73 -1.12 24.00
N GLY A 272 3.25 -0.83 22.79
CA GLY A 272 3.67 0.32 21.96
C GLY A 272 4.78 0.01 20.94
N PHE A 273 5.12 1.02 20.15
CA PHE A 273 6.07 0.91 19.03
C PHE A 273 7.09 2.03 19.03
N ASP A 274 8.30 1.75 18.56
CA ASP A 274 9.31 2.79 18.37
C ASP A 274 8.93 3.68 17.18
N ILE A 275 8.46 3.07 16.11
CA ILE A 275 8.04 3.76 14.89
C ILE A 275 6.72 3.14 14.41
N ALA A 276 5.74 4.00 14.12
CA ALA A 276 4.56 3.64 13.35
C ALA A 276 4.62 4.31 11.98
N VAL A 277 4.49 3.51 10.92
CA VAL A 277 4.30 3.99 9.55
C VAL A 277 2.81 3.90 9.25
N LEU A 278 2.16 5.04 9.05
CA LEU A 278 0.70 5.13 8.91
C LEU A 278 0.28 5.95 7.69
N GLU A 279 -0.70 5.43 6.98
CA GLU A 279 -1.24 6.00 5.76
C GLU A 279 -2.02 7.29 6.03
N THR A 280 -1.59 8.41 5.44
CA THR A 280 -2.17 9.76 5.65
C THR A 280 -2.87 10.34 4.43
N GLY A 281 -2.73 9.69 3.28
CA GLY A 281 -3.33 10.11 2.02
C GLY A 281 -4.57 9.30 1.65
N GLN A 282 -5.14 9.65 0.50
CA GLN A 282 -6.25 8.94 -0.16
C GLN A 282 -7.58 8.89 0.62
N TYR A 283 -7.75 9.72 1.65
CA TYR A 283 -9.01 9.86 2.37
C TYR A 283 -10.07 10.61 1.55
N ASN A 284 -11.34 10.33 1.82
CA ASN A 284 -12.45 11.08 1.26
C ASN A 284 -13.72 10.94 2.10
N LYS A 285 -14.60 11.95 2.02
CA LYS A 285 -15.93 11.93 2.65
C LYS A 285 -16.81 10.77 2.18
N ASN A 286 -16.55 10.23 0.98
CA ASN A 286 -17.28 9.11 0.40
C ASN A 286 -16.83 7.74 0.91
N TRP A 287 -15.68 7.62 1.58
CA TRP A 287 -15.16 6.35 2.12
C TRP A 287 -14.41 6.56 3.45
N PRO A 288 -15.03 7.24 4.43
CA PRO A 288 -14.34 7.71 5.63
C PRO A 288 -13.86 6.57 6.54
N PHE A 289 -14.39 5.36 6.38
CA PHE A 289 -14.11 4.23 7.27
C PHE A 289 -12.99 3.30 6.78
N ILE A 290 -12.42 3.52 5.59
CA ILE A 290 -11.39 2.64 5.03
C ILE A 290 -10.07 3.34 4.74
N HIS A 291 -10.02 4.67 4.82
CA HIS A 291 -8.79 5.47 4.81
C HIS A 291 -8.92 6.57 5.86
N MET A 292 -7.96 6.63 6.79
CA MET A 292 -7.90 7.66 7.81
C MET A 292 -7.66 9.05 7.23
N THR A 293 -8.32 10.05 7.82
CA THR A 293 -7.88 11.44 7.71
C THR A 293 -6.56 11.66 8.46
N PRO A 294 -5.78 12.71 8.14
CA PRO A 294 -4.52 13.00 8.84
C PRO A 294 -4.68 13.18 10.35
N GLU A 295 -5.82 13.71 10.81
CA GLU A 295 -6.13 13.85 12.22
C GLU A 295 -6.40 12.49 12.89
N GLU A 296 -7.10 11.58 12.19
CA GLU A 296 -7.27 10.20 12.65
C GLU A 296 -5.94 9.44 12.65
N VAL A 297 -5.01 9.72 11.73
CA VAL A 297 -3.66 9.14 11.77
C VAL A 297 -2.89 9.61 12.99
N ALA A 298 -2.97 10.90 13.32
CA ALA A 298 -2.36 11.42 14.55
C ALA A 298 -2.95 10.73 15.79
N GLN A 299 -4.26 10.49 15.80
CA GLN A 299 -4.92 9.75 16.88
C GLN A 299 -4.48 8.27 16.91
N ALA A 300 -4.41 7.60 15.75
CA ALA A 300 -3.96 6.21 15.65
C ALA A 300 -2.51 6.03 16.13
N ALA A 301 -1.62 6.98 15.84
CA ALA A 301 -0.25 6.95 16.36
C ALA A 301 -0.20 7.02 17.90
N ASN A 302 -1.03 7.86 18.51
CA ASN A 302 -1.17 7.91 19.97
C ASN A 302 -1.78 6.61 20.54
N ASP A 303 -2.82 6.09 19.89
CA ASP A 303 -3.48 4.85 20.30
C ASP A 303 -2.57 3.63 20.17
N LEU A 304 -1.64 3.65 19.22
CA LEU A 304 -0.55 2.70 19.06
C LEU A 304 0.55 2.87 20.12
N ASN A 305 0.52 3.92 20.94
CA ASN A 305 1.61 4.33 21.82
C ASN A 305 2.95 4.39 21.07
N ALA A 306 2.95 4.98 19.87
CA ALA A 306 4.13 5.11 19.04
C ALA A 306 5.05 6.23 19.53
N LYS A 307 6.37 6.01 19.54
CA LYS A 307 7.35 7.07 19.87
C LYS A 307 7.61 7.99 18.69
N ALA A 308 7.47 7.48 17.47
CA ALA A 308 7.59 8.26 16.24
C ALA A 308 6.56 7.83 15.20
N LEU A 309 6.13 8.77 14.37
CA LEU A 309 5.19 8.60 13.27
C LEU A 309 5.86 8.97 11.95
N LEU A 310 5.88 8.05 10.99
CA LEU A 310 6.17 8.34 9.58
C LEU A 310 4.86 8.30 8.77
N PRO A 311 4.39 9.43 8.22
CA PRO A 311 3.19 9.47 7.41
C PRO A 311 3.46 8.98 5.98
N SER A 312 2.54 8.19 5.44
CA SER A 312 2.66 7.57 4.11
C SER A 312 1.37 7.64 3.28
N HIS A 313 1.23 6.84 2.20
CA HIS A 313 0.10 6.83 1.24
C HIS A 313 -0.10 8.12 0.44
N ASN A 314 0.89 9.00 0.51
CA ASN A 314 0.86 10.31 -0.08
C ASN A 314 1.99 10.47 -1.10
N SER A 315 2.00 11.58 -1.82
CA SER A 315 3.14 12.03 -2.62
C SER A 315 3.60 11.12 -3.77
N LYS A 316 2.75 10.20 -4.24
CA LYS A 316 3.04 9.38 -5.42
C LYS A 316 1.87 9.27 -6.38
N PHE A 317 0.67 8.93 -5.91
CA PHE A 317 -0.49 8.71 -6.78
C PHE A 317 -1.67 9.61 -6.38
N LYS A 318 -2.48 10.00 -7.37
CA LYS A 318 -3.77 10.68 -7.17
C LYS A 318 -4.89 9.63 -7.16
N LEU A 319 -5.21 9.09 -5.98
CA LEU A 319 -6.27 8.08 -5.80
C LEU A 319 -7.49 8.63 -5.04
N ALA A 320 -7.43 9.86 -4.54
CA ALA A 320 -8.54 10.56 -3.91
C ALA A 320 -8.66 12.03 -4.34
N LYS A 321 -9.63 12.72 -3.71
CA LYS A 321 -9.98 14.12 -4.01
C LYS A 321 -9.48 15.08 -2.94
N HIS A 322 -8.16 15.24 -2.87
CA HIS A 322 -7.48 16.27 -2.08
C HIS A 322 -6.29 16.81 -2.90
N ALA A 323 -5.75 17.97 -2.52
CA ALA A 323 -4.48 18.44 -3.11
C ALA A 323 -3.33 17.49 -2.72
N TRP A 324 -2.30 17.37 -3.55
CA TRP A 324 -1.21 16.40 -3.31
C TRP A 324 -0.46 16.66 -1.99
N TYR A 325 -0.34 17.93 -1.59
CA TYR A 325 0.37 18.36 -0.37
C TYR A 325 -0.53 18.41 0.88
N GLU A 326 -1.86 18.38 0.71
CA GLU A 326 -2.83 18.52 1.80
C GLU A 326 -2.64 17.48 2.92
N PRO A 327 -2.39 16.18 2.64
CA PRO A 327 -2.09 15.19 3.68
C PRO A 327 -0.94 15.59 4.59
N LEU A 328 0.16 16.10 4.01
CA LEU A 328 1.38 16.47 4.73
C LEU A 328 1.17 17.74 5.58
N ASP A 329 0.46 18.72 5.05
CA ASP A 329 0.08 19.93 5.81
C ASP A 329 -0.77 19.58 7.03
N ARG A 330 -1.80 18.77 6.83
CA ARG A 330 -2.76 18.41 7.88
C ARG A 330 -2.14 17.50 8.93
N ILE A 331 -1.33 16.51 8.54
CA ILE A 331 -0.64 15.69 9.56
C ILE A 331 0.37 16.53 10.33
N ALA A 332 1.12 17.42 9.68
CA ALA A 332 2.05 18.31 10.38
C ALA A 332 1.34 19.23 11.37
N GLN A 333 0.11 19.66 11.08
CA GLN A 333 -0.73 20.41 12.01
C GLN A 333 -1.27 19.52 13.14
N ALA A 334 -1.81 18.34 12.82
CA ALA A 334 -2.38 17.40 13.78
C ALA A 334 -1.35 16.84 14.76
N SER A 335 -0.09 16.73 14.33
CA SER A 335 1.04 16.30 15.15
C SER A 335 1.59 17.39 16.07
N GLN A 336 1.11 18.63 15.99
CA GLN A 336 1.52 19.66 16.94
C GLN A 336 1.08 19.29 18.36
N ARG A 337 2.04 19.23 19.29
CA ARG A 337 1.83 18.90 20.71
C ARG A 337 1.39 17.44 20.96
N GLN A 338 1.66 16.54 20.02
CA GLN A 338 1.56 15.10 20.28
C GLN A 338 2.83 14.59 20.96
N ASP A 339 2.73 13.45 21.65
CA ASP A 339 3.85 12.86 22.39
C ASP A 339 4.86 12.13 21.48
N TYR A 340 4.45 11.78 20.26
CA TYR A 340 5.32 11.17 19.27
C TYR A 340 6.09 12.21 18.45
N ARG A 341 7.25 11.81 17.94
CA ARG A 341 8.03 12.57 16.94
C ARG A 341 7.47 12.34 15.53
N LEU A 342 7.08 13.40 14.84
CA LEU A 342 6.70 13.33 13.43
C LEU A 342 7.96 13.28 12.53
N MET A 343 8.04 12.29 11.65
CA MET A 343 9.13 12.09 10.70
C MET A 343 8.62 12.29 9.27
N THR A 344 9.05 13.34 8.57
CA THR A 344 8.60 13.66 7.20
C THR A 344 9.75 13.66 6.20
N PRO A 345 10.46 12.53 6.01
CA PRO A 345 11.55 12.45 5.04
C PRO A 345 11.07 12.79 3.62
N MET A 346 11.97 13.29 2.79
CA MET A 346 11.76 13.27 1.34
C MET A 346 11.73 11.82 0.84
N ILE A 347 11.13 11.60 -0.32
CA ILE A 347 11.23 10.28 -0.99
C ILE A 347 12.71 9.94 -1.19
N GLY A 348 13.11 8.80 -0.64
CA GLY A 348 14.45 8.23 -0.71
C GLY A 348 15.47 8.83 0.26
N GLU A 349 15.07 9.74 1.14
CA GLU A 349 15.92 10.20 2.26
C GLU A 349 16.07 9.08 3.31
N ILE A 350 17.30 8.86 3.79
CA ILE A 350 17.59 7.87 4.84
C ILE A 350 17.07 8.38 6.18
N VAL A 351 16.22 7.59 6.83
CA VAL A 351 15.79 7.78 8.22
C VAL A 351 16.60 6.85 9.11
N GLY A 352 17.39 7.41 10.02
CA GLY A 352 18.06 6.64 11.06
C GLY A 352 17.07 6.27 12.17
N LEU A 353 16.79 4.98 12.36
CA LEU A 353 15.74 4.52 13.29
C LEU A 353 16.09 4.78 14.76
N GLU A 354 17.38 4.92 15.05
CA GLU A 354 17.92 5.23 16.37
C GLU A 354 18.29 6.72 16.52
N ASP A 355 18.25 7.51 15.43
CA ASP A 355 18.63 8.92 15.45
C ASP A 355 17.44 9.82 15.81
N ASN A 356 17.29 10.05 17.11
CA ASN A 356 16.29 10.96 17.67
C ASN A 356 16.54 12.45 17.36
N ASN A 357 17.73 12.81 16.88
CA ASN A 357 18.11 14.18 16.58
C ASN A 357 17.98 14.55 15.10
N GLN A 358 17.79 13.57 14.22
CA GLN A 358 17.52 13.83 12.81
C GLN A 358 16.31 14.77 12.67
N THR A 359 16.37 15.72 11.74
CA THR A 359 15.25 16.65 11.50
C THR A 359 14.82 16.53 10.06
N PHE A 360 13.53 16.76 9.83
CA PHE A 360 12.93 16.65 8.51
C PHE A 360 12.33 17.99 8.11
N SER A 361 12.64 18.43 6.90
CA SER A 361 12.08 19.67 6.37
C SER A 361 10.62 19.49 5.95
N GLN A 362 9.85 20.57 5.92
CA GLN A 362 8.54 20.59 5.26
C GLN A 362 8.71 20.76 3.75
N TRP A 363 9.33 19.77 3.11
CA TRP A 363 9.74 19.81 1.71
C TRP A 363 8.59 20.03 0.72
N TRP A 364 7.35 19.72 1.11
CA TRP A 364 6.15 19.95 0.30
C TRP A 364 5.70 21.41 0.23
N LYS A 365 6.32 22.31 1.01
CA LYS A 365 6.02 23.75 1.03
C LYS A 365 6.97 24.60 0.17
N GLN A 366 7.94 23.97 -0.50
CA GLN A 366 9.02 24.65 -1.21
C GLN A 366 8.64 25.09 -2.62
#